data_AF-A0A5C8V1B3-F1
#
_entry.id   AF-A0A5C8V1B3-F1
#
_cell.length_a   1.000
_cell.length_b   1.000
_cell.length_c   1.000
_cell.angle_alpha   90.00
_cell.angle_beta   90.00
_cell.angle_gamma   90.00
#
_symmetry.space_group_name_H-M   'P 1'
#
loop_
_entity.id
_entity.type
_entity.pdbx_description
1 polymer ?
#
loop_
_entity_poly.entity_id
_entity_poly.type
_entity_poly.pdbx_seq_one_letter_code
_entity_poly.pdbx_strand_id
1 'polypeptide(L)'
;MLAIHPQARTTPAVRAEIARSYERSGVLAKRYGVSTETIRKWRNRGPDACQDRSARPHKLPWKATDEERAIVRVLRRSTGFPLDALTFIVSHFLPHLNRDAVYRILKAQGLNRLPPAEQARKPHGTFKDYEVGFIHVDVKHLPKLQDRDRVSRKRYLYVAIDRASRYV
;
A
#
# COMPACT_ATOMS: atom_id res chain seq x y z
N MET A 1 0.71 11.54 -30.62
CA MET A 1 0.28 12.96 -30.58
C MET A 1 1.16 13.70 -29.60
N LEU A 2 1.77 14.80 -30.03
CA LEU A 2 2.56 15.66 -29.16
C LEU A 2 1.61 16.50 -28.32
N ALA A 3 1.50 16.21 -27.03
CA ALA A 3 0.65 16.95 -26.10
C ALA A 3 1.31 18.31 -25.80
N ILE A 4 0.97 19.31 -26.59
CA ILE A 4 1.51 20.67 -26.47
C ILE A 4 0.35 21.62 -26.25
N HIS A 5 0.53 22.52 -25.30
CA HIS A 5 -0.48 23.53 -25.01
C HIS A 5 -0.75 24.37 -26.26
N PRO A 6 -2.02 24.64 -26.64
CA PRO A 6 -2.35 25.38 -27.86
C PRO A 6 -1.69 26.76 -27.97
N GLN A 7 -1.38 27.38 -26.83
CA GLN A 7 -0.73 28.70 -26.75
C GLN A 7 0.78 28.62 -26.46
N ALA A 8 1.41 27.46 -26.60
CA ALA A 8 2.84 27.32 -26.36
C ALA A 8 3.65 28.11 -27.41
N ARG A 9 4.37 29.15 -26.97
CA ARG A 9 5.22 29.98 -27.83
C ARG A 9 6.38 29.21 -28.50
N THR A 10 6.81 28.09 -27.90
CA THR A 10 7.89 27.24 -28.44
C THR A 10 7.36 25.84 -28.72
N THR A 11 7.05 25.58 -29.98
CA THR A 11 6.72 24.24 -30.49
C THR A 11 8.00 23.40 -30.65
N PRO A 12 7.93 22.07 -30.84
CA PRO A 12 9.11 21.22 -30.98
C PRO A 12 9.97 21.61 -32.18
N ALA A 13 9.33 22.07 -33.27
CA ALA A 13 10.03 22.62 -34.43
C ALA A 13 10.83 23.88 -34.06
N VAL A 14 10.19 24.84 -33.37
CA VAL A 14 10.86 26.07 -32.91
C VAL A 14 12.00 25.76 -31.92
N ARG A 15 11.80 24.78 -31.02
CA ARG A 15 12.84 24.34 -30.07
C ARG A 15 14.05 23.74 -30.80
N ALA A 16 13.82 22.95 -31.86
CA ALA A 16 14.88 22.38 -32.68
C ALA A 16 15.65 23.45 -33.45
N GLU A 17 14.94 24.46 -33.96
CA GLU A 17 15.57 25.61 -34.61
C GLU A 17 16.43 26.43 -33.64
N ILE A 18 15.90 26.72 -32.45
CA ILE A 18 16.65 27.41 -31.38
C ILE A 18 17.92 26.63 -31.02
N ALA A 19 17.83 25.30 -30.93
CA ALA A 19 18.94 24.44 -30.57
C ALA A 19 20.04 24.39 -31.64
N ARG A 20 19.70 24.52 -32.93
CA ARG A 20 20.66 24.53 -34.06
C ARG A 20 21.21 25.92 -34.37
N SER A 21 20.52 26.98 -33.98
CA SER A 21 20.91 28.35 -34.32
C SER A 21 22.17 28.79 -33.56
N TYR A 22 23.08 29.47 -34.25
CA TYR A 22 24.27 30.12 -33.67
C TYR A 22 24.04 31.61 -33.32
N GLU A 23 22.83 32.14 -33.52
CA GLU A 23 22.54 33.55 -33.27
C GLU A 23 22.69 33.94 -31.78
N ARG A 24 22.76 35.23 -31.47
CA ARG A 24 22.81 35.65 -30.06
C ARG A 24 21.47 35.35 -29.36
N SER A 25 21.51 34.87 -28.12
CA SER A 25 20.29 34.46 -27.40
C SER A 25 19.25 35.58 -27.27
N GLY A 26 19.69 36.86 -27.19
CA GLY A 26 18.78 38.02 -27.16
C GLY A 26 18.00 38.22 -28.46
N VAL A 27 18.60 37.89 -29.61
CA VAL A 27 17.94 38.00 -30.93
C VAL A 27 16.84 36.95 -31.04
N LEU A 28 17.14 35.70 -30.69
CA LEU A 28 16.16 34.62 -30.69
C LEU A 28 15.05 34.83 -29.65
N ALA A 29 15.40 35.35 -28.47
CA ALA A 29 14.43 35.68 -27.44
C ALA A 29 13.40 36.71 -27.93
N LYS A 30 13.87 37.77 -28.60
CA LYS A 30 13.00 38.79 -29.21
C LYS A 30 12.16 38.21 -30.36
N ARG A 31 12.76 37.40 -31.24
CA ARG A 31 12.07 36.75 -32.38
C ARG A 31 10.92 35.86 -31.92
N TYR A 32 11.17 35.02 -30.92
CA TYR A 32 10.19 34.03 -30.43
C TYR A 32 9.32 34.53 -29.28
N GLY A 33 9.54 35.76 -28.80
CA GLY A 33 8.80 36.33 -27.68
C GLY A 33 8.93 35.51 -26.39
N VAL A 34 10.14 35.03 -26.09
CA VAL A 34 10.46 34.23 -24.89
C VAL A 34 11.67 34.81 -24.16
N SER A 35 11.93 34.36 -22.94
CA SER A 35 13.13 34.77 -22.21
C SER A 35 14.42 34.21 -22.82
N THR A 36 15.53 34.91 -22.63
CA THR A 36 16.88 34.44 -22.99
C THR A 36 17.23 33.12 -22.28
N GLU A 37 16.73 32.90 -21.07
CA GLU A 37 16.84 31.63 -20.34
C GLU A 37 16.14 30.48 -21.05
N THR A 38 14.98 30.73 -21.67
CA THR A 38 14.28 29.72 -22.47
C THR A 38 15.13 29.32 -23.69
N ILE A 39 15.78 30.29 -24.34
CA ILE A 39 16.71 30.03 -25.44
C ILE A 39 17.91 29.19 -24.98
N ARG A 40 18.57 29.60 -23.89
CA ARG A 40 19.70 28.86 -23.30
C ARG A 40 19.32 27.43 -22.93
N LYS A 41 18.15 27.25 -22.31
CA LYS A 41 17.60 25.92 -21.96
C LYS A 41 17.48 25.01 -23.17
N TRP A 42 16.90 25.49 -24.28
CA TRP A 42 16.70 24.65 -25.47
C TRP A 42 18.00 24.38 -26.22
N ARG A 43 18.95 25.33 -26.24
CA ARG A 43 20.32 25.06 -26.73
C ARG A 43 21.05 24.00 -25.93
N ASN A 44 21.03 24.10 -24.60
CA ASN A 44 21.69 23.13 -23.73
C ASN A 44 21.09 21.72 -23.84
N ARG A 45 19.82 21.61 -24.26
CA ARG A 45 19.16 20.31 -24.50
C ARG A 45 19.56 19.69 -25.84
N GLY A 46 19.87 20.51 -26.86
CA GLY A 46 20.23 20.06 -28.20
C GLY A 46 19.02 19.71 -29.10
N PRO A 47 19.25 19.55 -30.41
CA PRO A 47 18.19 19.35 -31.41
C PRO A 47 17.43 18.04 -31.24
N ASP A 48 18.06 17.01 -30.68
CA ASP A 48 17.45 15.68 -30.52
C ASP A 48 16.53 15.59 -29.28
N ALA A 49 16.56 16.59 -28.39
CA ALA A 49 15.80 16.62 -27.13
C ALA A 49 14.82 17.80 -27.04
N CYS A 50 14.04 18.02 -28.11
CA CYS A 50 13.05 19.12 -28.20
C CYS A 50 11.70 18.83 -27.53
N GLN A 51 11.55 17.64 -26.96
CA GLN A 51 10.36 17.26 -26.22
C GLN A 51 10.38 17.79 -24.79
N ASP A 52 9.18 17.97 -24.23
CA ASP A 52 9.07 18.30 -22.82
C ASP A 52 9.53 17.11 -21.99
N ARG A 53 10.48 17.38 -21.09
CA ARG A 53 10.89 16.41 -20.08
C ARG A 53 9.77 16.28 -19.06
N SER A 54 9.64 15.08 -18.50
CA SER A 54 8.77 14.85 -17.36
C SER A 54 9.05 15.88 -16.25
N ALA A 55 7.99 16.54 -15.77
CA ALA A 55 8.05 17.40 -14.59
C ALA A 55 8.15 16.61 -13.28
N ARG A 56 8.08 15.27 -13.35
CA ARG A 56 8.20 14.41 -12.18
C ARG A 56 9.60 14.55 -11.55
N PRO A 57 9.69 14.77 -10.23
CA PRO A 57 10.96 14.77 -9.51
C PRO A 57 11.75 13.48 -9.77
N HIS A 58 13.06 13.62 -10.03
CA HIS A 58 13.96 12.48 -10.22
C HIS A 58 14.20 11.70 -8.92
N LYS A 59 14.20 12.39 -7.78
CA LYS A 59 14.35 11.83 -6.44
C LYS A 59 13.15 12.24 -5.60
N LEU A 60 12.61 11.28 -4.84
CA LEU A 60 11.54 11.49 -3.89
C LEU A 60 12.11 11.10 -2.52
N PRO A 61 12.36 12.05 -1.61
CA PRO A 61 13.00 11.79 -0.32
C PRO A 61 12.26 10.75 0.53
N TRP A 62 10.94 10.70 0.41
CA TRP A 62 10.06 9.77 1.12
C TRP A 62 9.83 8.45 0.39
N LYS A 63 10.62 8.15 -0.65
CA LYS A 63 10.52 6.88 -1.37
C LYS A 63 11.29 5.84 -0.58
N ALA A 64 10.61 4.76 -0.21
CA ALA A 64 11.23 3.59 0.38
C ALA A 64 12.38 3.08 -0.50
N THR A 65 13.50 2.69 0.12
CA THR A 65 14.62 2.09 -0.60
C THR A 65 14.24 0.73 -1.18
N ASP A 66 15.05 0.18 -2.08
CA ASP A 66 14.74 -1.11 -2.67
C ASP A 66 14.85 -2.25 -1.62
N GLU A 67 15.72 -2.10 -0.62
CA GLU A 67 15.85 -2.99 0.54
C GLU A 67 14.58 -2.95 1.42
N GLU A 68 14.10 -1.76 1.77
CA GLU A 68 12.87 -1.59 2.55
C GLU A 68 11.65 -2.19 1.84
N ARG A 69 11.60 -2.02 0.51
CA ARG A 69 10.56 -2.62 -0.33
C ARG A 69 10.65 -4.15 -0.33
N ALA A 70 11.87 -4.70 -0.29
CA ALA A 70 12.07 -6.14 -0.17
C ALA A 70 11.59 -6.66 1.19
N ILE A 71 11.88 -5.96 2.30
CA ILE A 71 11.39 -6.30 3.64
C ILE A 71 9.86 -6.37 3.66
N VAL A 72 9.18 -5.32 3.20
CA VAL A 72 7.70 -5.28 3.16
C VAL A 72 7.15 -6.42 2.29
N ARG A 73 7.78 -6.72 1.16
CA ARG A 73 7.38 -7.81 0.27
C ARG A 73 7.50 -9.17 0.97
N VAL A 74 8.63 -9.45 1.61
CA VAL A 74 8.88 -10.72 2.32
C VAL A 74 7.88 -10.89 3.45
N LEU A 75 7.72 -9.87 4.30
CA LEU A 75 6.77 -9.90 5.42
C LEU A 75 5.34 -10.16 4.94
N ARG A 76 4.89 -9.47 3.88
CA ARG A 76 3.55 -9.69 3.32
C ARG A 76 3.34 -11.13 2.86
N ARG A 77 4.33 -11.71 2.18
CA ARG A 77 4.23 -13.08 1.64
C ARG A 77 4.30 -14.15 2.74
N SER A 78 5.12 -13.95 3.77
CA SER A 78 5.29 -14.94 4.85
C SER A 78 4.14 -14.91 5.86
N THR A 79 3.57 -13.73 6.15
CA THR A 79 2.57 -13.58 7.21
C THR A 79 1.14 -13.53 6.70
N GLY A 80 0.91 -13.07 5.46
CA GLY A 80 -0.43 -12.76 4.99
C GLY A 80 -1.15 -11.67 5.80
N PHE A 81 -0.43 -10.88 6.60
CA PHE A 81 -1.09 -9.87 7.45
C PHE A 81 -1.82 -8.81 6.64
N PRO A 82 -3.02 -8.38 7.05
CA PRO A 82 -3.72 -7.26 6.42
C PRO A 82 -2.88 -5.99 6.48
N LEU A 83 -3.20 -5.01 5.63
CA LEU A 83 -2.41 -3.78 5.50
C LEU A 83 -2.09 -3.14 6.87
N ASP A 84 -3.09 -2.99 7.74
CA ASP A 84 -2.93 -2.30 9.01
C ASP A 84 -2.02 -3.06 9.99
N ALA A 85 -2.15 -4.39 10.06
CA ALA A 85 -1.29 -5.23 10.88
C ALA A 85 0.15 -5.26 10.34
N LEU A 86 0.31 -5.33 9.02
CA LEU A 86 1.62 -5.24 8.40
C LEU A 86 2.26 -3.87 8.65
N THR A 87 1.48 -2.78 8.53
CA THR A 87 1.95 -1.43 8.82
C THR A 87 2.39 -1.30 10.27
N PHE A 88 1.62 -1.81 11.23
CA PHE A 88 1.99 -1.78 12.64
C PHE A 88 3.38 -2.39 12.89
N ILE A 89 3.66 -3.56 12.29
CA ILE A 89 4.95 -4.24 12.43
C ILE A 89 6.05 -3.49 11.69
N VAL A 90 5.81 -3.08 10.44
CA VAL A 90 6.81 -2.39 9.61
C VAL A 90 7.20 -1.06 10.23
N SER A 91 6.23 -0.25 10.67
CA SER A 91 6.47 1.07 11.25
C SER A 91 7.21 1.00 12.60
N HIS A 92 7.23 -0.15 13.27
CA HIS A 92 8.06 -0.35 14.46
C HIS A 92 9.57 -0.33 14.13
N PHE A 93 9.97 -0.89 12.97
CA PHE A 93 11.37 -0.96 12.55
C PHE A 93 11.76 0.10 11.51
N LEU A 94 10.78 0.58 10.74
CA LEU A 94 10.92 1.55 9.64
C LEU A 94 9.91 2.68 9.85
N PRO A 95 10.15 3.60 10.80
CA PRO A 95 9.14 4.57 11.26
C PRO A 95 8.71 5.59 10.20
N HIS A 96 9.54 5.83 9.19
CA HIS A 96 9.21 6.69 8.04
C HIS A 96 8.24 6.03 7.05
N LEU A 97 8.06 4.70 7.12
CA LEU A 97 7.08 3.99 6.30
C LEU A 97 5.71 4.03 6.97
N ASN A 98 4.94 5.06 6.64
CA ASN A 98 3.54 5.15 7.04
C ASN A 98 2.65 4.15 6.25
N ARG A 99 1.40 4.05 6.66
CA ARG A 99 0.39 3.18 6.04
C ARG A 99 0.32 3.32 4.52
N ASP A 100 0.34 4.55 4.00
CA ASP A 100 0.24 4.82 2.57
C ASP A 100 1.52 4.44 1.81
N ALA A 101 2.69 4.57 2.45
CA ALA A 101 3.94 4.08 1.90
C ALA A 101 3.88 2.56 1.74
N VAL A 102 3.50 1.84 2.81
CA VAL A 102 3.33 0.38 2.78
C VAL A 102 2.32 -0.03 1.71
N TYR A 103 1.16 0.61 1.64
CA TYR A 103 0.15 0.35 0.61
C TYR A 103 0.71 0.56 -0.81
N ARG A 104 1.41 1.67 -1.06
CA ARG A 104 2.01 1.94 -2.39
C ARG A 104 3.06 0.92 -2.77
N ILE A 105 3.85 0.44 -1.81
CA ILE A 105 4.80 -0.66 -2.01
C ILE A 105 4.04 -1.93 -2.41
N LEU A 106 3.02 -2.33 -1.64
CA LEU A 106 2.22 -3.52 -1.95
C LEU A 106 1.55 -3.43 -3.33
N LYS A 107 0.97 -2.27 -3.68
CA LYS A 107 0.32 -2.04 -4.97
C LYS A 107 1.32 -2.13 -6.13
N ALA A 108 2.50 -1.52 -5.99
CA ALA A 108 3.56 -1.60 -7.00
C ALA A 108 4.10 -3.04 -7.18
N GLN A 109 3.95 -3.89 -6.17
CA GLN A 109 4.38 -5.29 -6.19
C GLN A 109 3.26 -6.29 -6.51
N GLY A 110 2.03 -5.82 -6.77
CA GLY A 110 0.87 -6.69 -6.99
C GLY A 110 0.41 -7.50 -5.77
N LEU A 111 0.78 -7.08 -4.56
CA LEU A 111 0.50 -7.78 -3.29
C LEU A 111 -0.56 -7.06 -2.41
N ASN A 112 -1.26 -6.07 -2.97
CA ASN A 112 -2.28 -5.30 -2.26
C ASN A 112 -3.52 -6.13 -1.91
N ARG A 113 -3.74 -7.26 -2.59
CA ARG A 113 -4.76 -8.25 -2.23
C ARG A 113 -4.09 -9.48 -1.65
N LEU A 114 -4.71 -10.08 -0.63
CA LEU A 114 -4.28 -11.41 -0.21
C LEU A 114 -4.73 -12.41 -1.27
N PRO A 115 -3.93 -13.45 -1.57
CA PRO A 115 -4.47 -14.60 -2.27
C PRO A 115 -5.65 -15.17 -1.46
N PRO A 116 -6.66 -15.75 -2.13
CA PRO A 116 -7.68 -16.54 -1.44
C PRO A 116 -6.98 -17.60 -0.57
N ALA A 117 -7.46 -17.80 0.65
CA ALA A 117 -6.94 -18.88 1.49
C ALA A 117 -7.06 -20.20 0.71
N GLU A 118 -5.97 -20.97 0.59
CA GLU A 118 -5.97 -22.29 -0.08
C GLU A 118 -6.98 -23.25 0.56
N GLN A 119 -7.26 -23.05 1.85
CA GLN A 119 -8.36 -23.73 2.51
C GLN A 119 -9.65 -22.97 2.18
N ALA A 120 -10.39 -23.48 1.20
CA ALA A 120 -11.84 -23.29 1.17
C ALA A 120 -12.33 -23.53 2.61
N ARG A 121 -12.88 -22.49 3.25
CA ARG A 121 -13.52 -22.63 4.55
C ARG A 121 -14.39 -23.86 4.45
N LYS A 122 -14.10 -24.90 5.27
CA LYS A 122 -14.95 -26.08 5.31
C LYS A 122 -16.38 -25.56 5.40
N PRO A 123 -17.29 -25.99 4.51
CA PRO A 123 -18.68 -25.56 4.59
C PRO A 123 -19.13 -25.77 6.03
N HIS A 124 -19.89 -24.82 6.58
CA HIS A 124 -20.42 -24.95 7.92
C HIS A 124 -21.16 -26.29 8.00
N GLY A 125 -20.57 -27.26 8.70
CA GLY A 125 -21.19 -28.55 8.90
C GLY A 125 -22.37 -28.38 9.83
N THR A 126 -23.48 -29.04 9.53
CA THR A 126 -24.52 -29.24 10.54
C THR A 126 -23.99 -30.21 11.59
N PHE A 127 -24.39 -30.01 12.85
CA PHE A 127 -24.16 -31.04 13.86
C PHE A 127 -24.97 -32.28 13.49
N LYS A 128 -24.48 -33.46 13.89
CA LYS A 128 -25.24 -34.70 13.77
C LYS A 128 -26.55 -34.58 14.56
N ASP A 129 -27.65 -35.09 14.03
CA ASP A 129 -28.90 -35.22 14.78
C ASP A 129 -28.76 -36.33 15.82
N TYR A 130 -29.10 -36.02 17.07
CA TYR A 130 -29.07 -36.94 18.20
C TYR A 130 -30.49 -37.16 18.73
N GLU A 131 -30.76 -38.36 19.22
CA GLU A 131 -31.93 -38.63 20.06
C GLU A 131 -31.70 -38.09 21.49
N VAL A 132 -32.78 -37.96 22.26
CA VAL A 132 -32.70 -37.57 23.68
C VAL A 132 -31.88 -38.61 24.45
N GLY A 133 -30.96 -38.14 25.29
CA GLY A 133 -30.06 -38.97 26.10
C GLY A 133 -28.58 -38.81 25.75
N PHE A 134 -28.24 -38.13 24.66
CA PHE A 134 -26.85 -37.78 24.34
C PHE A 134 -26.42 -36.49 25.07
N ILE A 135 -25.67 -36.66 26.16
CA ILE A 135 -25.20 -35.56 27.01
C ILE A 135 -23.85 -35.02 26.53
N HIS A 136 -23.81 -33.74 26.20
CA HIS A 136 -22.59 -32.99 25.94
C HIS A 136 -22.18 -32.20 27.18
N VAL A 137 -20.97 -32.43 27.69
CA VAL A 137 -20.40 -31.66 28.80
C VAL A 137 -19.49 -30.57 28.25
N ASP A 138 -19.85 -29.31 28.48
CA ASP A 138 -19.03 -28.13 28.14
C ASP A 138 -18.34 -27.58 29.39
N VAL A 139 -17.16 -26.98 29.20
CA VAL A 139 -16.37 -26.36 30.27
C VAL A 139 -16.13 -24.89 29.95
N LYS A 140 -16.72 -24.00 30.74
CA LYS A 140 -16.48 -22.55 30.63
C LYS A 140 -15.58 -22.04 31.74
N HIS A 141 -14.58 -21.27 31.36
CA HIS A 141 -13.81 -20.44 32.29
C HIS A 141 -14.70 -19.33 32.84
N LEU A 142 -14.82 -19.25 34.16
CA LEU A 142 -15.53 -18.16 34.82
C LEU A 142 -14.58 -17.01 35.15
N PRO A 143 -15.08 -15.76 35.16
CA PRO A 143 -14.34 -14.62 35.70
C PRO A 143 -13.84 -14.90 37.12
N LYS A 144 -12.64 -14.40 37.42
CA LYS A 144 -12.07 -14.43 38.77
C LYS A 144 -12.79 -13.40 39.65
N LEU A 145 -13.86 -13.83 40.32
CA LEU A 145 -14.53 -13.02 41.33
C LEU A 145 -13.91 -13.33 42.69
N GLN A 146 -13.84 -12.32 43.56
CA GLN A 146 -13.60 -12.55 44.98
C GLN A 146 -14.75 -13.36 45.55
N ASP A 147 -14.43 -14.46 46.23
CA ASP A 147 -15.41 -15.19 47.02
C ASP A 147 -15.65 -14.52 48.39
N ARG A 148 -16.49 -15.13 49.23
CA ARG A 148 -16.87 -14.59 50.54
C ARG A 148 -15.66 -14.39 51.47
N ASP A 149 -14.58 -15.12 51.25
CA ASP A 149 -13.34 -15.05 52.03
C ASP A 149 -12.32 -14.08 51.41
N ARG A 150 -12.75 -13.27 50.42
CA ARG A 150 -11.93 -12.33 49.64
C ARG A 150 -10.78 -12.98 48.86
N VAL A 151 -10.87 -14.29 48.61
CA VAL A 151 -9.87 -15.02 47.83
C VAL A 151 -10.28 -15.02 46.36
N SER A 152 -9.32 -14.78 45.46
CA SER A 152 -9.52 -14.84 44.01
C SER A 152 -8.87 -16.09 43.44
N ARG A 153 -9.68 -16.98 42.86
CA ARG A 153 -9.23 -18.25 42.26
C ARG A 153 -9.83 -18.48 40.88
N LYS A 154 -9.12 -19.26 40.04
CA LYS A 154 -9.65 -19.74 38.77
C LYS A 154 -10.83 -20.68 39.04
N ARG A 155 -11.94 -20.47 38.34
CA ARG A 155 -13.15 -21.30 38.46
C ARG A 155 -13.62 -21.72 37.08
N TYR A 156 -14.27 -22.88 37.07
CA TYR A 156 -14.77 -23.53 35.87
C TYR A 156 -16.24 -23.87 36.11
N LEU A 157 -17.07 -23.63 35.11
CA LEU A 157 -18.44 -24.13 35.08
C LEU A 157 -18.46 -25.34 34.16
N TYR A 158 -18.85 -26.49 34.71
CA TYR A 158 -19.15 -27.70 33.95
C TYR A 158 -20.65 -27.71 33.68
N VAL A 159 -21.04 -27.77 32.41
CA VAL A 159 -22.44 -27.77 32.00
C VAL A 159 -22.71 -29.04 31.21
N ALA A 160 -23.56 -29.91 31.74
CA ALA A 160 -24.10 -31.04 31.00
C ALA A 160 -25.34 -30.56 30.23
N ILE A 161 -25.38 -30.79 28.93
CA ILE A 161 -26.51 -30.39 28.08
C ILE A 161 -26.90 -31.56 27.20
N ASP A 162 -28.16 -31.98 27.26
CA ASP A 162 -28.70 -32.92 26.28
C ASP A 162 -28.74 -32.27 24.89
N ARG A 163 -28.10 -32.90 23.90
CA ARG A 163 -27.94 -32.26 22.57
C ARG A 163 -29.23 -32.14 21.79
N ALA A 164 -30.20 -33.02 22.02
CA ALA A 164 -31.47 -33.04 21.32
C ALA A 164 -32.47 -32.04 21.92
N SER A 165 -32.75 -32.15 23.22
CA SER A 165 -33.72 -31.33 23.95
C SER A 165 -33.18 -29.98 24.41
N ARG A 166 -31.84 -29.82 24.45
CA ARG A 166 -31.15 -28.64 24.99
C ARG A 166 -31.41 -28.41 26.49
N TYR A 167 -31.89 -29.43 27.20
CA TYR A 167 -32.03 -29.41 28.66
C TYR A 167 -30.65 -29.38 29.33
N VAL A 168 -30.52 -28.56 30.38
CA VAL A 168 -29.29 -28.29 31.14
C VAL A 168 -29.45 -28.71 32.59
#